data_AF-A0A2I0XAC1-F1
#
_entry.id   AF-A0A2I0XAC1-F1
#
_cell.length_a   1.000
_cell.length_b   1.000
_cell.length_c   1.000
_cell.angle_alpha   90.00
_cell.angle_beta   90.00
_cell.angle_gamma   90.00
#
_symmetry.space_group_name_H-M   'P 1'
#
loop_
_entity.id
_entity.type
_entity.pdbx_description
1 polymer ?
#
loop_
_entity_poly.entity_id
_entity_poly.type
_entity_poly.pdbx_seq_one_letter_code
_entity_poly.pdbx_strand_id
1 'polypeptide(L)' 'MMAHMPPFIKLAKLYSIAVGFPENGVPAEIPPHISVKEYPDFMEKPDKATYISKGVIGKLFRAVKDHLPPWYLINPSQKM' A
#
# COMPACT_ATOMS: atom_id res chain seq x y z
N MET A 1 3.34 17.21 -1.95
CA MET A 1 1.90 17.50 -2.09
C MET A 1 1.40 16.84 -3.38
N MET A 2 0.61 15.78 -3.28
CA MET A 2 -0.02 15.07 -4.44
C MET A 2 -1.49 14.72 -4.13
N ALA A 3 -2.19 15.57 -3.38
CA ALA A 3 -3.55 15.29 -2.90
C ALA A 3 -4.67 15.79 -3.85
N HIS A 4 -4.35 16.51 -4.93
CA HIS A 4 -5.33 17.16 -5.81
C HIS A 4 -5.42 16.57 -7.23
N MET A 5 -4.80 15.42 -7.48
CA MET A 5 -4.89 14.76 -8.79
C MET A 5 -6.21 13.98 -8.93
N PRO A 6 -6.90 14.02 -10.09
CA PRO A 6 -8.19 13.34 -10.29
C PRO A 6 -8.21 11.84 -9.92
N PRO A 7 -7.14 11.05 -10.15
CA PRO A 7 -7.05 9.66 -9.67
C PRO A 7 -7.15 9.52 -8.13
N PHE A 8 -6.64 10.49 -7.36
CA PHE A 8 -6.66 10.45 -5.89
C PHE A 8 -8.08 10.63 -5.35
N ILE A 9 -8.85 11.56 -5.91
CA ILE A 9 -10.24 11.80 -5.52
C ILE A 9 -11.09 10.55 -5.79
N LYS A 10 -10.89 9.90 -6.94
CA LYS A 10 -11.61 8.66 -7.29
C LYS A 10 -11.27 7.52 -6.34
N LEU A 11 -9.99 7.38 -5.97
CA LEU A 11 -9.55 6.38 -4.99
C LEU A 11 -10.12 6.65 -3.59
N ALA A 12 -10.12 7.91 -3.14
CA ALA A 12 -10.70 8.29 -1.86
C ALA A 12 -12.21 7.98 -1.78
N LYS A 13 -12.96 8.22 -2.87
CA LYS A 13 -14.37 7.83 -2.96
C LYS A 13 -14.57 6.32 -2.85
N LEU A 14 -13.78 5.53 -3.58
CA LEU A 14 -13.83 4.07 -3.52
C LEU A 14 -13.50 3.54 -2.12
N TYR A 15 -12.51 4.14 -1.43
CA TYR A 15 -12.20 3.80 -0.05
C TYR A 15 -13.37 4.05 0.89
N SER A 16 -14.04 5.21 0.76
CA SER A 16 -15.24 5.54 1.54
C SER A 16 -16.35 4.50 1.35
N ILE A 17 -16.57 4.02 0.13
CA ILE A 17 -17.55 2.96 -0.17
C ILE A 17 -17.13 1.64 0.46
N ALA A 18 -15.85 1.27 0.35
CA ALA A 18 -15.33 0.03 0.91
C ALA A 18 -15.48 -0.03 2.43
N VAL A 19 -15.25 1.08 3.13
CA VAL A 19 -15.45 1.18 4.59
C VAL A 19 -16.92 1.04 4.97
N GLY A 20 -17.84 1.55 4.14
CA GLY A 20 -19.28 1.43 4.35
C GLY A 20 -19.90 0.09 3.92
N PHE A 21 -19.11 -0.84 3.37
CA PHE A 21 -19.59 -2.15 2.93
C PHE A 21 -20.28 -2.97 4.04
N PRO A 22 -19.76 -3.05 5.29
CA PRO A 22 -20.40 -3.82 6.34
C PRO A 22 -21.81 -3.32 6.69
N GLU A 23 -22.09 -2.04 6.47
CA GLU A 23 -23.37 -1.39 6.79
C GLU A 23 -24.35 -1.47 5.61
N ASN A 24 -23.89 -1.16 4.40
CA ASN A 24 -24.76 -0.96 3.23
C ASN A 24 -24.76 -2.13 2.25
N GLY A 25 -23.83 -3.10 2.41
CA GLY A 25 -23.66 -4.23 1.50
C GLY A 25 -23.19 -3.87 0.08
N VAL A 26 -22.87 -2.60 -0.19
CA VAL A 26 -22.43 -2.12 -1.52
C VAL A 26 -20.91 -2.27 -1.67
N PRO A 27 -20.41 -3.16 -2.54
CA PRO A 27 -18.98 -3.36 -2.70
C PRO A 27 -18.32 -2.23 -3.49
N ALA A 28 -17.07 -1.90 -3.15
CA ALA A 28 -16.27 -0.95 -3.92
C ALA A 28 -15.62 -1.64 -5.13
N GLU A 29 -16.05 -1.29 -6.34
CA GLU A 29 -15.45 -1.80 -7.58
C GLU A 29 -14.23 -0.96 -7.98
N ILE A 30 -13.03 -1.57 -7.93
CA ILE A 30 -11.78 -0.92 -8.31
C ILE A 30 -11.55 -1.14 -9.81
N PRO A 31 -11.62 -0.10 -10.65
CA PRO A 31 -11.45 -0.29 -12.08
C PRO A 31 -9.97 -0.57 -12.43
N PRO A 32 -9.69 -1.38 -13.47
CA PRO A 32 -8.34 -1.89 -13.77
C PRO A 32 -7.29 -0.81 -14.00
N HIS A 33 -7.68 0.35 -14.54
CA HIS A 33 -6.76 1.47 -14.82
C HIS A 33 -6.22 2.15 -13.55
N ILE A 34 -6.82 1.91 -12.38
CA ILE A 34 -6.36 2.46 -11.09
C ILE A 34 -5.55 1.41 -10.31
N SER A 35 -5.48 0.17 -10.81
CA SER A 35 -4.69 -0.88 -10.17
C SER A 35 -3.21 -0.51 -10.17
N VAL A 36 -2.61 -0.60 -8.98
CA VAL A 36 -1.20 -0.28 -8.77
C VAL A 36 -0.35 -1.43 -9.30
N LYS A 37 0.55 -1.13 -10.25
CA LYS A 37 1.46 -2.11 -10.85
C LYS A 37 2.75 -2.28 -10.05
N GLU A 38 3.20 -1.20 -9.41
CA GLU A 38 4.44 -1.16 -8.62
C GLU A 38 4.17 -0.56 -7.25
N TYR A 39 4.68 -1.21 -6.21
CA TYR A 39 4.49 -0.78 -4.82
C TYR A 39 5.77 -0.13 -4.29
N PRO A 40 5.67 0.83 -3.35
CA PRO A 40 6.86 1.32 -2.70
C PRO A 40 7.53 0.21 -1.86
N ASP A 41 8.86 0.23 -1.84
CA ASP A 41 9.74 -0.71 -1.13
C ASP A 41 9.33 -0.98 0.33
N PHE A 42 8.86 0.03 1.05
CA PHE A 42 8.41 -0.10 2.43
C PHE A 42 7.14 -0.96 2.63
N MET A 43 6.41 -1.33 1.57
CA MET A 43 5.25 -2.22 1.68
C MET A 43 5.61 -3.70 1.73
N GLU A 44 6.87 -4.07 1.46
CA GLU A 44 7.40 -5.43 1.57
C GLU A 44 6.50 -6.50 0.93
N LYS A 45 6.11 -6.28 -0.32
CA LYS A 45 5.33 -7.25 -1.12
C LYS A 45 6.27 -8.05 -2.02
N PRO A 46 6.79 -9.22 -1.60
CA PRO A 46 7.78 -9.97 -2.39
C PRO A 46 7.23 -10.41 -3.75
N ASP A 47 5.94 -10.67 -3.85
CA ASP A 47 5.28 -11.14 -5.08
C ASP A 47 4.90 -10.00 -6.05
N LYS A 48 5.29 -8.76 -5.77
CA LYS A 48 4.93 -7.59 -6.57
C LYS A 48 6.17 -6.78 -6.94
N ALA A 49 6.12 -6.11 -8.09
CA ALA A 49 7.16 -5.17 -8.47
C ALA A 49 7.22 -4.02 -7.46
N THR A 50 8.44 -3.59 -7.11
CA THR A 50 8.65 -2.53 -6.12
C THR A 50 9.60 -1.44 -6.60
N TYR A 51 9.36 -0.21 -6.16
CA TYR A 51 10.25 0.94 -6.39
C TYR A 51 10.76 1.55 -5.07
N ILE A 52 11.94 2.20 -5.10
CA ILE A 52 12.52 2.87 -3.93
C ILE A 52 11.75 4.18 -3.66
N SER A 53 10.98 4.22 -2.57
CA SER A 53 10.22 5.43 -2.21
C SER A 53 11.15 6.55 -1.75
N LYS A 54 11.08 7.73 -2.38
CA LYS A 54 11.89 8.91 -2.02
C LYS A 54 11.33 9.70 -0.82
N GLY A 55 10.13 9.37 -0.36
CA GLY A 55 9.45 10.04 0.75
C GLY A 55 10.02 9.70 2.13
N VAL A 56 9.57 10.44 3.16
CA VAL A 56 10.03 10.26 4.55
C VAL A 56 9.81 8.83 5.04
N ILE A 57 8.65 8.23 4.73
CA ILE A 57 8.33 6.85 5.12
C ILE A 57 9.32 5.86 4.54
N GLY A 58 9.64 5.97 3.25
CA GLY A 58 10.63 5.09 2.60
C GLY A 58 12.02 5.26 3.20
N LYS A 59 12.43 6.49 3.51
CA LYS A 59 13.72 6.77 4.17
C LYS A 59 13.77 6.16 5.57
N LEU A 60 12.71 6.32 6.37
CA LEU A 60 12.61 5.75 7.71
C LEU A 60 12.62 4.22 7.66
N PHE A 61 11.86 3.62 6.75
CA PHE A 61 11.82 2.17 6.55
C PHE A 61 13.23 1.62 6.32
N ARG A 62 14.00 2.20 5.39
CA ARG A 62 15.38 1.76 5.10
C ARG A 62 16.33 2.00 6.27
N ALA A 63 16.20 3.13 6.96
CA ALA A 63 17.02 3.44 8.14
C ALA A 63 16.80 2.44 9.28
N VAL A 64 15.57 1.94 9.46
CA VAL A 64 15.25 0.97 10.51
C VAL A 64 15.52 -0.46 10.06
N LYS A 65 15.39 -0.77 8.77
CA LYS A 65 15.51 -2.15 8.23
C LYS A 65 16.83 -2.83 8.60
N ASP A 66 17.93 -2.10 8.61
CA ASP A 66 19.26 -2.63 8.97
C ASP A 66 19.44 -2.81 10.50
N HIS A 67 18.55 -2.24 11.30
CA HIS A 67 18.51 -2.39 12.77
C HIS A 67 17.48 -3.43 13.23
N LEU A 68 16.78 -4.08 12.31
CA LEU A 68 15.80 -5.08 12.67
C LEU A 68 16.50 -6.35 13.15
N PRO A 69 16.01 -6.97 14.22
CA PRO A 69 16.61 -8.17 14.75
C PRO A 69 16.49 -9.33 13.75
N PRO A 70 17.42 -10.30 13.77
CA PRO A 70 17.48 -11.38 12.78
C PRO A 70 16.16 -12.13 12.60
N TRP A 71 15.35 -12.27 13.66
CA TRP A 71 14.06 -12.96 13.62
C TRP A 71 12.99 -12.24 12.78
N TYR A 72 13.17 -10.95 12.48
CA TYR A 72 12.28 -10.19 11.59
C TYR A 72 12.41 -10.65 10.13
N LEU A 73 13.60 -11.12 9.73
CA LEU A 73 13.85 -11.63 8.38
C LEU A 73 13.40 -13.08 8.18
N ILE A 74 12.99 -13.78 9.25
CA ILE A 74 12.67 -15.21 9.23
C ILE A 74 11.22 -15.47 8.81
N ASN A 75 10.34 -14.46 8.81
CA ASN A 75 8.91 -14.69 8.50
C ASN A 75 8.31 -13.70 7.46
N PRO A 76 8.67 -13.83 6.17
CA PRO A 76 7.96 -13.11 5.10
C PRO A 76 6.54 -13.65 4.81
N SER A 77 6.22 -14.87 5.26
CA SER A 77 5.09 -15.65 4.74
C SER A 77 3.94 -15.92 5.72
N GLN A 78 3.94 -15.36 6.93
CA GLN A 78 2.82 -15.52 7.88
C GLN A 78 1.63 -14.56 7.59
N LYS A 79 1.39 -14.26 6.31
CA LYS A 79 0.15 -13.60 5.84
C LYS A 79 -0.68 -14.61 5.03
N MET A 80 -1.36 -15.52 5.73
CA MET A 80 -2.60 -16.16 5.29
C MET A 80 -3.63 -15.99 6.40
#